data_AF-A0AAV0VKS8-F1
#
_entry.id   AF-A0AAV0VKS8-F1
#
_cell.length_a   1.000
_cell.length_b   1.000
_cell.length_c   1.000
_cell.angle_alpha   90.00
_cell.angle_beta   90.00
_cell.angle_gamma   90.00
#
_symmetry.space_group_name_H-M   'P 1'
#
loop_
_entity.id
_entity.type
_entity.pdbx_description
1 polymer ?
#
loop_
_entity_poly.entity_id
_entity_poly.type
_entity_poly.pdbx_seq_one_letter_code
_entity_poly.pdbx_strand_id
1 'polypeptide(L)'
;MSGFNHYGHNRSSQGTSNNSRQIPKNWMNCPSISTLSVADSFVVFKTPLDYKYDNKIDIMRRFNPQSVFSHMCSYQQSIGLWIDLTNTDRYYSQFEVEDMGCAYVKLACVGHGDLPNRQIVDYFLNICYNFLENNFSQFIGVHCTHGFNRTGFLIVSYLIEVLNYDVGSAIHHFAAARPPGIYRQNYIDELYRRYSNEAPIMAPKPHWIH
;
A
#
# COMPACT_ATOMS: atom_id res chain seq x y z
N MET A 1 9.92 -6.72 -67.87
CA MET A 1 9.07 -5.93 -66.96
C MET A 1 8.88 -6.75 -65.70
N SER A 2 9.46 -6.20 -64.65
CA SER A 2 9.43 -6.49 -63.20
C SER A 2 8.19 -7.17 -62.60
N GLY A 3 8.45 -8.10 -61.66
CA GLY A 3 7.56 -8.47 -60.56
C GLY A 3 7.60 -9.97 -60.24
N PHE A 4 7.74 -10.49 -59.02
CA PHE A 4 7.97 -9.96 -57.68
C PHE A 4 8.63 -11.10 -56.87
N ASN A 5 9.76 -10.84 -56.20
CA ASN A 5 10.27 -11.67 -55.12
C ASN A 5 9.62 -11.20 -53.81
N HIS A 6 9.00 -12.09 -53.05
CA HIS A 6 8.72 -11.84 -51.64
C HIS A 6 9.36 -12.93 -50.80
N TYR A 7 10.41 -12.50 -50.11
CA TYR A 7 11.18 -13.23 -49.13
C TYR A 7 10.30 -13.64 -47.95
N GLY A 8 10.36 -14.91 -47.60
CA GLY A 8 9.89 -15.40 -46.31
C GLY A 8 10.74 -14.79 -45.20
N HIS A 9 10.09 -14.07 -44.30
CA HIS A 9 10.62 -13.75 -42.98
C HIS A 9 9.80 -14.49 -41.93
N ASN A 10 10.30 -15.67 -41.55
CA ASN A 10 9.97 -16.27 -40.26
C ASN A 10 10.49 -15.34 -39.17
N ARG A 11 9.63 -14.46 -38.66
CA ARG A 11 9.88 -13.75 -37.41
C ARG A 11 9.71 -14.75 -36.28
N SER A 12 10.83 -15.10 -35.69
CA SER A 12 10.92 -15.75 -34.38
C SER A 12 9.96 -15.07 -33.41
N SER A 13 9.03 -15.85 -32.86
CA SER A 13 8.24 -15.47 -31.70
C SER A 13 9.20 -15.28 -30.52
N GLN A 14 9.65 -14.05 -30.33
CA GLN A 14 10.30 -13.64 -29.09
C GLN A 14 9.31 -13.91 -27.95
N GLY A 15 9.68 -14.87 -27.10
CA GLY A 15 8.91 -15.24 -25.93
C GLY A 15 8.59 -14.02 -25.09
N THR A 16 7.30 -13.73 -24.98
CA THR A 16 6.76 -12.80 -23.99
C THR A 16 7.05 -13.38 -22.62
N SER A 17 8.15 -12.94 -22.00
CA SER A 17 8.47 -13.31 -20.62
C SER A 17 7.27 -12.98 -19.74
N ASN A 18 6.80 -14.00 -19.01
CA ASN A 18 5.55 -13.99 -18.28
C ASN A 18 5.72 -13.14 -17.00
N ASN A 19 5.62 -11.81 -17.15
CA ASN A 19 5.85 -10.81 -16.10
C ASN A 19 4.76 -10.82 -15.00
N SER A 20 3.74 -11.67 -15.15
CA SER A 20 2.55 -11.74 -14.30
C SER A 20 2.83 -12.21 -12.86
N ARG A 21 3.98 -12.87 -12.59
CA ARG A 21 4.25 -13.53 -11.31
C ARG A 21 5.57 -13.11 -10.63
N GLN A 22 6.12 -11.94 -10.96
CA GLN A 22 7.34 -11.47 -10.28
C GLN A 22 7.03 -10.89 -8.90
N ILE A 23 7.72 -11.32 -7.86
CA ILE A 23 7.63 -10.70 -6.52
C ILE A 23 8.10 -9.24 -6.63
N PRO A 24 7.42 -8.26 -6.01
CA PRO A 24 7.88 -6.88 -6.06
C PRO A 24 9.30 -6.72 -5.50
N LYS A 25 10.09 -5.84 -6.10
CA LYS A 25 11.45 -5.54 -5.62
C LYS A 25 11.43 -5.19 -4.13
N ASN A 26 12.38 -5.72 -3.37
CA ASN A 26 12.56 -5.53 -1.92
C ASN A 26 11.40 -6.01 -1.04
N TRP A 27 10.36 -6.65 -1.59
CA TRP A 27 9.21 -7.13 -0.81
C TRP A 27 9.60 -8.17 0.25
N MET A 28 10.57 -9.03 -0.07
CA MET A 28 11.04 -10.08 0.83
C MET A 28 11.72 -9.51 2.09
N ASN A 29 12.39 -8.36 1.98
CA ASN A 29 13.09 -7.71 3.09
C ASN A 29 12.19 -6.68 3.81
N CYS A 30 11.12 -6.24 3.16
CA CYS A 30 10.15 -5.32 3.72
C CYS A 30 9.38 -5.98 4.89
N PRO A 31 9.30 -5.34 6.07
CA PRO A 31 8.45 -5.79 7.17
C PRO A 31 6.99 -5.96 6.72
N SER A 32 6.30 -6.99 7.22
CA SER A 32 4.98 -7.34 6.69
C SER A 32 3.87 -6.39 7.11
N ILE A 33 3.80 -6.07 8.41
CA ILE A 33 2.70 -5.30 9.03
C ILE A 33 3.26 -4.28 10.04
N SER A 34 2.52 -3.22 10.33
CA SER A 34 2.90 -2.18 11.30
C SER A 34 3.08 -2.78 12.68
N THR A 35 3.99 -2.19 13.47
CA THR A 35 4.26 -2.64 14.84
C THR A 35 3.15 -2.22 15.80
N LEU A 36 2.44 -1.15 15.47
CA LEU A 36 1.30 -0.62 16.21
C LEU A 36 0.17 -0.26 15.23
N SER A 37 -1.03 -0.06 15.77
CA SER A 37 -2.11 0.66 15.08
C SER A 37 -1.73 2.13 14.89
N VAL A 38 -2.27 2.76 13.84
CA VAL A 38 -2.23 4.23 13.71
C VAL A 38 -3.57 4.78 14.20
N ALA A 39 -3.51 5.65 15.21
CA ALA A 39 -4.68 6.33 15.80
C ALA A 39 -5.82 5.36 16.18
N ASP A 40 -5.47 4.15 16.64
CA ASP A 40 -6.39 3.07 17.02
C ASP A 40 -7.47 2.74 15.98
N SER A 41 -7.21 3.09 14.73
CA SER A 41 -8.18 2.99 13.63
C SER A 41 -7.60 2.30 12.41
N PHE A 42 -6.28 2.38 12.19
CA PHE A 42 -5.64 1.83 10.99
C PHE A 42 -4.61 0.77 11.32
N VAL A 43 -4.58 -0.29 10.50
CA VAL A 43 -3.47 -1.25 10.42
C VAL A 43 -2.82 -1.16 9.05
N VAL A 44 -1.50 -1.09 9.02
CA VAL A 44 -0.73 -0.81 7.80
C VAL A 44 0.15 -1.98 7.45
N PHE A 45 0.13 -2.42 6.20
CA PHE A 45 0.91 -3.58 5.77
C PHE A 45 1.46 -3.42 4.35
N LYS A 46 2.43 -4.26 3.98
CA LYS A 46 2.85 -4.43 2.58
C LYS A 46 1.80 -5.23 1.82
N THR A 47 1.78 -5.19 0.49
CA THR A 47 0.80 -6.00 -0.26
C THR A 47 0.96 -7.49 0.10
N PRO A 48 -0.12 -8.20 0.48
CA PRO A 48 -0.06 -9.65 0.57
C PRO A 48 0.24 -10.27 -0.79
N LEU A 49 0.76 -11.49 -0.79
CA LEU A 49 0.94 -12.33 -1.96
C LEU A 49 0.23 -13.66 -1.69
N ASP A 50 -0.70 -14.02 -2.57
CA ASP A 50 -1.46 -15.26 -2.45
C ASP A 50 -0.67 -16.48 -2.96
N TYR A 51 -1.35 -17.63 -3.01
CA TYR A 51 -0.81 -18.92 -3.43
C TYR A 51 -0.08 -18.90 -4.80
N LYS A 52 -0.34 -17.92 -5.68
CA LYS A 52 0.38 -17.78 -6.97
C LYS A 52 1.90 -17.59 -6.78
N TYR A 53 2.34 -17.19 -5.59
CA TYR A 53 3.74 -16.88 -5.29
C TYR A 53 4.41 -17.90 -4.35
N ASP A 54 3.68 -18.91 -3.87
CA ASP A 54 4.14 -19.88 -2.86
C ASP A 54 5.40 -20.65 -3.27
N ASN A 55 5.59 -20.90 -4.57
CA ASN A 55 6.78 -21.58 -5.10
C ASN A 55 8.03 -20.70 -5.14
N LYS A 56 7.92 -19.41 -4.79
CA LYS A 56 9.02 -18.43 -4.76
C LYS A 56 9.30 -17.88 -3.36
N ILE A 57 8.47 -18.23 -2.38
CA ILE A 57 8.51 -17.68 -1.03
C ILE A 57 8.56 -18.85 -0.05
N ASP A 58 9.62 -18.87 0.75
CA ASP A 58 9.75 -19.79 1.88
C ASP A 58 8.51 -19.72 2.78
N ILE A 59 8.04 -20.87 3.26
CA ILE A 59 6.81 -20.98 4.06
C ILE A 59 6.78 -20.03 5.25
N MET A 60 7.92 -19.80 5.91
CA MET A 60 8.04 -18.93 7.08
C MET A 60 8.00 -17.44 6.73
N ARG A 61 8.13 -17.10 5.44
CA ARG A 61 8.15 -15.72 4.93
C ARG A 61 6.90 -15.37 4.14
N ARG A 62 5.96 -16.31 3.98
CA ARG A 62 4.70 -16.08 3.29
C ARG A 62 3.86 -15.06 4.06
N PHE A 63 3.16 -14.23 3.29
CA PHE A 63 2.30 -13.19 3.83
C PHE A 63 1.14 -13.01 2.87
N ASN A 64 0.05 -13.70 3.14
CA ASN A 64 -1.19 -13.73 2.36
C ASN A 64 -2.30 -12.92 3.09
N PRO A 65 -3.47 -12.68 2.47
CA PRO A 65 -4.55 -11.94 3.13
C PRO A 65 -4.90 -12.50 4.51
N GLN A 66 -5.05 -13.82 4.64
CA GLN A 66 -5.33 -14.49 5.93
C GLN A 66 -4.30 -14.13 7.02
N SER A 67 -3.03 -13.95 6.66
CA SER A 67 -1.98 -13.57 7.61
C SER A 67 -2.27 -12.23 8.29
N VAL A 68 -2.90 -11.29 7.57
CA VAL A 68 -3.29 -9.97 8.11
C VAL A 68 -4.43 -10.11 9.11
N PHE A 69 -5.48 -10.86 8.75
CA PHE A 69 -6.62 -11.09 9.65
C PHE A 69 -6.23 -11.90 10.88
N SER A 70 -5.42 -12.95 10.73
CA SER A 70 -4.90 -13.72 11.86
C SER A 70 -4.05 -12.86 12.80
N HIS A 71 -3.26 -11.93 12.26
CA HIS A 71 -2.52 -10.97 13.08
C HIS A 71 -3.47 -10.11 13.93
N MET A 72 -4.47 -9.48 13.32
CA MET A 72 -5.43 -8.65 14.07
C MET A 72 -6.25 -9.45 15.09
N CYS A 73 -6.68 -10.66 14.72
CA CYS A 73 -7.40 -11.56 15.62
C CYS A 73 -6.58 -11.92 16.87
N SER A 74 -5.25 -12.05 16.75
CA SER A 74 -4.38 -12.32 17.91
C SER A 74 -4.36 -11.19 18.93
N TYR A 75 -4.73 -9.96 18.53
CA TYR A 75 -4.93 -8.81 19.40
C TYR A 75 -6.40 -8.56 19.77
N GLN A 76 -7.30 -9.51 19.48
CA GLN A 76 -8.76 -9.38 19.66
C GLN A 76 -9.35 -8.21 18.85
N GLN A 77 -8.73 -7.89 17.72
CA GLN A 77 -9.17 -6.84 16.80
C GLN A 77 -9.66 -7.45 15.49
N SER A 78 -10.51 -6.73 14.76
CA SER A 78 -11.02 -7.13 13.45
C SER A 78 -10.84 -6.01 12.42
N ILE A 79 -10.77 -6.38 11.15
CA ILE A 79 -10.72 -5.43 10.02
C ILE A 79 -12.07 -5.50 9.32
N GLY A 80 -12.74 -4.36 9.14
CA GLY A 80 -14.00 -4.28 8.40
C GLY A 80 -13.88 -3.59 7.04
N LEU A 81 -12.79 -2.85 6.81
CA LEU A 81 -12.50 -2.21 5.54
C LEU A 81 -11.03 -2.42 5.13
N TRP A 82 -10.82 -2.77 3.88
CA TRP A 82 -9.53 -3.01 3.27
C TRP A 82 -9.31 -2.09 2.07
N ILE A 83 -8.29 -1.22 2.14
CA ILE A 83 -7.95 -0.25 1.11
C ILE A 83 -6.65 -0.66 0.41
N ASP A 84 -6.77 -1.06 -0.85
CA ASP A 84 -5.65 -1.39 -1.73
C ASP A 84 -5.26 -0.20 -2.62
N LEU A 85 -4.06 0.34 -2.37
CA LEU A 85 -3.49 1.48 -3.12
C LEU A 85 -2.62 1.04 -4.32
N THR A 86 -2.54 -0.25 -4.61
CA THR A 86 -1.76 -0.77 -5.74
C THR A 86 -2.48 -0.54 -7.07
N ASN A 87 -1.71 -0.41 -8.15
CA ASN A 87 -2.25 -0.27 -9.50
C ASN A 87 -2.20 -1.61 -10.26
N THR A 88 -2.57 -2.70 -9.58
CA THR A 88 -2.58 -4.05 -10.16
C THR A 88 -3.37 -5.02 -9.28
N ASP A 89 -3.98 -6.04 -9.89
CA ASP A 89 -4.72 -7.12 -9.19
C ASP A 89 -3.95 -8.44 -9.15
N ARG A 90 -2.66 -8.41 -9.49
CA ARG A 90 -1.86 -9.63 -9.63
C ARG A 90 -1.40 -10.25 -8.32
N TYR A 91 -1.48 -9.51 -7.20
CA TYR A 91 -0.84 -9.90 -5.94
C TYR A 91 -1.64 -10.89 -5.11
N TYR A 92 -2.93 -10.64 -4.94
CA TYR A 92 -3.86 -11.52 -4.25
C TYR A 92 -5.26 -11.33 -4.86
N SER A 93 -6.18 -12.26 -4.61
CA SER A 93 -7.58 -12.11 -5.02
C SER A 93 -8.33 -11.23 -4.03
N GLN A 94 -9.06 -10.21 -4.49
CA GLN A 94 -9.91 -9.40 -3.61
C GLN A 94 -10.99 -10.26 -2.90
N PHE A 95 -11.44 -11.34 -3.55
CA PHE A 95 -12.44 -12.26 -2.98
C PHE A 95 -11.93 -12.93 -1.70
N GLU A 96 -10.62 -13.16 -1.55
CA GLU A 96 -10.08 -13.70 -0.29
C GLU A 96 -10.34 -12.75 0.89
N VAL A 97 -10.33 -11.43 0.64
CA VAL A 97 -10.62 -10.41 1.66
C VAL A 97 -12.12 -10.35 1.94
N GLU A 98 -12.94 -10.36 0.88
CA GLU A 98 -14.40 -10.28 0.98
C GLU A 98 -15.00 -11.53 1.65
N ASP A 99 -14.46 -12.73 1.39
CA ASP A 99 -14.86 -13.99 2.02
C ASP A 99 -14.62 -14.01 3.54
N MET A 100 -13.71 -13.15 4.03
CA MET A 100 -13.47 -12.93 5.46
C MET A 100 -14.41 -11.87 6.06
N GLY A 101 -15.43 -11.42 5.32
CA GLY A 101 -16.43 -10.44 5.78
C GLY A 101 -15.91 -9.00 5.80
N CYS A 102 -14.88 -8.68 5.04
CA CYS A 102 -14.25 -7.36 5.01
C CYS A 102 -14.54 -6.65 3.68
N ALA A 103 -15.00 -5.40 3.75
CA ALA A 103 -15.23 -4.60 2.56
C ALA A 103 -13.90 -4.28 1.86
N TYR A 104 -13.88 -4.33 0.53
CA TYR A 104 -12.68 -4.08 -0.26
C TYR A 104 -12.83 -2.83 -1.12
N VAL A 105 -11.85 -1.93 -1.06
CA VAL A 105 -11.77 -0.72 -1.89
C VAL A 105 -10.42 -0.65 -2.58
N LYS A 106 -10.43 -0.65 -3.92
CA LYS A 106 -9.23 -0.37 -4.71
C LYS A 106 -9.14 1.11 -5.05
N LEU A 107 -8.11 1.76 -4.54
CA LEU A 107 -7.80 3.16 -4.80
C LEU A 107 -6.49 3.25 -5.60
N ALA A 108 -6.58 2.87 -6.87
CA ALA A 108 -5.43 2.77 -7.77
C ALA A 108 -4.76 4.14 -7.97
N CYS A 109 -3.66 4.38 -7.25
CA CYS A 109 -2.82 5.54 -7.47
C CYS A 109 -1.88 5.26 -8.65
N VAL A 110 -1.78 6.20 -9.60
CA VAL A 110 -0.90 6.11 -10.76
C VAL A 110 0.55 5.80 -10.33
N GLY A 111 1.25 4.99 -11.12
CA GLY A 111 2.62 4.58 -10.84
C GLY A 111 3.64 5.70 -11.02
N HIS A 112 4.93 5.38 -10.85
CA HIS A 112 6.09 6.24 -11.20
C HIS A 112 6.41 7.41 -10.25
N GLY A 113 5.85 7.40 -9.05
CA GLY A 113 6.25 8.35 -7.99
C GLY A 113 5.37 9.58 -7.90
N ASP A 114 4.25 9.59 -8.64
CA ASP A 114 3.21 10.60 -8.49
C ASP A 114 2.65 10.57 -7.05
N LEU A 115 2.49 11.77 -6.52
CA LEU A 115 1.91 12.02 -5.22
C LEU A 115 0.37 11.89 -5.34
N PRO A 116 -0.33 11.33 -4.34
CA PRO A 116 -1.79 11.36 -4.31
C PRO A 116 -2.29 12.81 -4.46
N ASN A 117 -3.07 13.05 -5.52
CA ASN A 117 -3.67 14.36 -5.77
C ASN A 117 -4.81 14.62 -4.78
N ARG A 118 -5.35 15.85 -4.79
CA ARG A 118 -6.40 16.23 -3.84
C ARG A 118 -7.65 15.35 -3.92
N GLN A 119 -8.08 14.94 -5.12
CA GLN A 119 -9.25 14.08 -5.30
C GLN A 119 -9.08 12.70 -4.65
N ILE A 120 -7.89 12.10 -4.80
CA ILE A 120 -7.57 10.81 -4.16
C ILE A 120 -7.51 10.94 -2.64
N VAL A 121 -6.95 12.05 -2.14
CA VAL A 121 -6.95 12.34 -0.69
C VAL A 121 -8.38 12.48 -0.19
N ASP A 122 -9.19 13.36 -0.78
CA ASP A 122 -10.58 13.58 -0.36
C ASP A 122 -11.40 12.28 -0.37
N TYR A 123 -11.23 11.45 -1.41
CA TYR A 123 -11.94 10.18 -1.48
C TYR A 123 -11.48 9.20 -0.39
N PHE A 124 -10.16 9.11 -0.13
CA PHE A 124 -9.64 8.32 0.98
C PHE A 124 -10.18 8.80 2.34
N LEU A 125 -10.16 10.11 2.59
CA LEU A 125 -10.67 10.71 3.83
C LEU A 125 -12.14 10.38 4.04
N ASN A 126 -12.96 10.60 3.02
CA ASN A 126 -14.40 10.36 3.09
C ASN A 126 -14.74 8.89 3.35
N ILE A 127 -14.08 7.94 2.66
CA ILE A 127 -14.32 6.52 2.89
C ILE A 127 -13.92 6.14 4.32
N CYS A 128 -12.76 6.59 4.80
CA CYS A 128 -12.29 6.25 6.15
C CYS A 128 -13.20 6.84 7.23
N TYR A 129 -13.55 8.13 7.10
CA TYR A 129 -14.46 8.81 8.02
C TYR A 129 -15.81 8.10 8.09
N ASN A 130 -16.46 7.87 6.94
CA ASN A 130 -17.75 7.20 6.90
C ASN A 130 -17.70 5.79 7.45
N PHE A 131 -16.63 5.04 7.21
CA PHE A 131 -16.48 3.70 7.78
C PHE A 131 -16.38 3.75 9.31
N LEU A 132 -15.51 4.60 9.86
CA LEU A 132 -15.24 4.68 11.30
C LEU A 132 -16.45 5.21 12.08
N GLU A 133 -17.20 6.16 11.53
CA GLU A 133 -18.45 6.67 12.14
C GLU A 133 -19.55 5.59 12.27
N ASN A 134 -19.50 4.55 11.44
CA ASN A 134 -20.50 3.48 11.44
C ASN A 134 -19.99 2.16 12.04
N ASN A 135 -18.69 2.03 12.30
CA ASN A 135 -18.03 0.77 12.69
C ASN A 135 -16.94 0.97 13.75
N PHE A 136 -17.31 1.52 14.91
CA PHE A 136 -16.38 1.92 15.98
C PHE A 136 -15.46 0.82 16.54
N SER A 137 -15.76 -0.47 16.29
CA SER A 137 -14.97 -1.60 16.81
C SER A 137 -14.06 -2.27 15.77
N GLN A 138 -14.01 -1.76 14.53
CA GLN A 138 -13.27 -2.39 13.44
C GLN A 138 -12.18 -1.46 12.88
N PHE A 139 -11.07 -2.07 12.49
CA PHE A 139 -9.94 -1.38 11.88
C PHE A 139 -10.11 -1.25 10.37
N ILE A 140 -9.44 -0.24 9.82
CA ILE A 140 -9.19 -0.09 8.39
C ILE A 140 -7.79 -0.63 8.07
N GLY A 141 -7.72 -1.67 7.25
CA GLY A 141 -6.49 -2.16 6.68
C GLY A 141 -6.07 -1.34 5.46
N VAL A 142 -4.87 -0.77 5.46
CA VAL A 142 -4.38 0.03 4.32
C VAL A 142 -3.04 -0.49 3.85
N HIS A 143 -2.91 -0.73 2.55
CA HIS A 143 -1.62 -1.09 1.96
C HIS A 143 -1.38 -0.45 0.60
N CYS A 144 -0.11 -0.29 0.28
CA CYS A 144 0.36 -0.16 -1.10
C CYS A 144 1.24 -1.38 -1.39
N THR A 145 2.27 -1.26 -2.24
CA THR A 145 3.20 -2.37 -2.46
C THR A 145 4.01 -2.69 -1.20
N HIS A 146 4.51 -1.67 -0.50
CA HIS A 146 5.37 -1.84 0.69
C HIS A 146 4.74 -1.32 1.99
N GLY A 147 3.67 -0.51 1.90
CA GLY A 147 2.98 0.03 3.08
C GLY A 147 3.75 1.15 3.80
N PHE A 148 4.35 2.09 3.05
CA PHE A 148 5.12 3.21 3.63
C PHE A 148 4.74 4.55 3.01
N ASN A 149 5.16 4.86 1.78
CA ASN A 149 5.03 6.22 1.24
C ASN A 149 3.59 6.62 0.88
N ARG A 150 2.96 5.94 -0.09
CA ARG A 150 1.56 6.24 -0.46
C ARG A 150 0.59 5.99 0.69
N THR A 151 0.79 4.89 1.41
CA THR A 151 -0.01 4.56 2.60
C THR A 151 0.14 5.63 3.69
N GLY A 152 1.37 5.99 4.03
CA GLY A 152 1.65 7.01 5.04
C GLY A 152 1.15 8.38 4.63
N PHE A 153 1.28 8.77 3.37
CA PHE A 153 0.78 10.06 2.89
C PHE A 153 -0.73 10.22 3.08
N LEU A 154 -1.51 9.18 2.73
CA LEU A 154 -2.96 9.19 2.89
C LEU A 154 -3.38 9.14 4.36
N ILE A 155 -2.75 8.28 5.16
CA ILE A 155 -3.03 8.20 6.60
C ILE A 155 -2.63 9.49 7.31
N VAL A 156 -1.45 10.04 7.05
CA VAL A 156 -1.02 11.32 7.63
C VAL A 156 -1.97 12.45 7.23
N SER A 157 -2.44 12.50 5.98
CA SER A 157 -3.47 13.47 5.58
C SER A 157 -4.76 13.29 6.39
N TYR A 158 -5.15 12.05 6.71
CA TYR A 158 -6.31 11.79 7.58
C TYR A 158 -6.08 12.26 9.01
N LEU A 159 -4.92 11.99 9.60
CA LEU A 159 -4.59 12.47 10.94
C LEU A 159 -4.65 14.01 11.03
N ILE A 160 -4.21 14.70 9.98
CA ILE A 160 -4.22 16.16 9.93
C ILE A 160 -5.64 16.70 9.70
N GLU A 161 -6.31 16.29 8.63
CA GLU A 161 -7.57 16.90 8.19
C GLU A 161 -8.79 16.47 9.01
N VAL A 162 -8.76 15.27 9.59
CA VAL A 162 -9.91 14.70 10.33
C VAL A 162 -9.64 14.71 11.84
N LEU A 163 -8.42 14.37 12.26
CA LEU A 163 -8.07 14.28 13.69
C LEU A 163 -7.31 15.51 14.21
N ASN A 164 -7.10 16.54 13.39
CA ASN A 164 -6.48 17.83 13.76
C ASN A 164 -5.04 17.72 14.30
N TYR A 165 -4.26 16.73 13.85
CA TYR A 165 -2.83 16.68 14.15
C TYR A 165 -2.09 17.77 13.37
N ASP A 166 -1.03 18.33 13.95
CA ASP A 166 -0.05 19.06 13.15
C ASP A 166 0.77 18.11 12.27
N VAL A 167 1.38 18.63 11.20
CA VAL A 167 2.09 17.82 10.20
C VAL A 167 3.25 17.02 10.79
N GLY A 168 3.99 17.60 11.74
CA GLY A 168 5.14 16.97 12.37
C GLY A 168 4.71 15.79 13.25
N SER A 169 3.72 16.01 14.12
CA SER A 169 3.14 14.99 14.97
C SER A 169 2.49 13.87 14.17
N ALA A 170 1.75 14.19 13.10
CA ALA A 170 1.12 13.18 12.25
C ALA A 170 2.16 12.27 11.56
N ILE A 171 3.23 12.85 11.01
CA ILE A 171 4.33 12.08 10.40
C ILE A 171 5.03 11.22 11.45
N HIS A 172 5.30 11.77 12.64
CA HIS A 172 5.93 11.03 13.73
C HIS A 172 5.07 9.86 14.20
N HIS A 173 3.75 10.07 14.33
CA HIS A 173 2.79 9.03 14.73
C HIS A 173 2.79 7.85 13.74
N PHE A 174 2.76 8.15 12.44
CA PHE A 174 2.87 7.11 11.41
C PHE A 174 4.23 6.41 11.45
N ALA A 175 5.33 7.14 11.67
CA ALA A 175 6.67 6.57 11.76
C ALA A 175 6.84 5.65 12.98
N ALA A 176 6.23 5.97 14.12
CA ALA A 176 6.24 5.13 15.32
C ALA A 176 5.49 3.81 15.09
N ALA A 177 4.34 3.85 14.42
CA ALA A 177 3.57 2.66 14.09
C ALA A 177 4.20 1.82 12.97
N ARG A 178 4.85 2.46 11.99
CA ARG A 178 5.42 1.79 10.81
C ARG A 178 6.85 2.26 10.51
N PRO A 179 7.85 1.90 11.32
CA PRO A 179 9.20 2.43 11.17
C PRO A 179 9.85 2.13 9.80
N PRO A 180 10.50 3.11 9.14
CA PRO A 180 10.80 4.45 9.66
C PRO A 180 9.73 5.51 9.30
N GLY A 181 8.57 5.10 8.79
CA GLY A 181 7.55 5.98 8.24
C GLY A 181 7.73 6.27 6.75
N ILE A 182 7.27 7.44 6.32
CA ILE A 182 7.44 7.92 4.94
C ILE A 182 8.93 8.18 4.71
N TYR A 183 9.54 7.51 3.74
CA TYR A 183 10.98 7.57 3.49
C TYR A 183 11.36 8.22 2.15
N ARG A 184 10.37 8.65 1.36
CA ARG A 184 10.60 9.43 0.14
C ARG A 184 10.40 10.91 0.43
N GLN A 185 11.45 11.71 0.21
CA GLN A 185 11.45 13.14 0.53
C GLN A 185 10.30 13.91 -0.12
N ASN A 186 10.02 13.65 -1.40
CA ASN A 186 8.95 14.34 -2.12
C ASN A 186 7.55 14.16 -1.49
N TYR A 187 7.30 13.07 -0.76
CA TYR A 187 6.06 12.88 -0.01
C TYR A 187 6.02 13.73 1.25
N ILE A 188 7.15 13.87 1.97
CA ILE A 188 7.25 14.74 3.14
C ILE A 188 7.12 16.20 2.72
N ASP A 189 7.85 16.61 1.68
CA ASP A 189 7.81 17.97 1.15
C ASP A 189 6.38 18.38 0.79
N GLU A 190 5.62 17.49 0.13
CA GLU A 190 4.24 17.75 -0.26
C GLU A 190 3.29 17.85 0.94
N LEU A 191 3.49 17.05 1.99
CA LEU A 191 2.70 17.15 3.22
C LEU A 191 2.93 18.50 3.91
N TYR A 192 4.19 18.92 4.05
CA TYR A 192 4.51 20.24 4.60
C TYR A 192 3.94 21.35 3.73
N ARG A 193 4.13 21.28 2.41
CA ARG A 193 3.58 22.28 1.46
C ARG A 193 2.07 22.44 1.57
N ARG A 194 1.33 21.38 1.89
CA ARG A 194 -0.14 21.41 2.02
C ARG A 194 -0.62 21.89 3.39
N TYR A 195 0.10 21.54 4.46
CA TYR A 195 -0.44 21.61 5.82
C TYR A 195 0.41 22.43 6.80
N SER A 196 1.52 23.02 6.37
CA SER A 196 2.40 23.82 7.23
C SER A 196 3.11 24.93 6.46
N ASN A 197 3.50 25.98 7.20
CA ASN A 197 4.40 27.03 6.70
C ASN A 197 5.87 26.78 7.12
N GLU A 198 6.13 25.68 7.82
CA GLU A 198 7.47 25.30 8.28
C GLU A 198 8.27 24.58 7.19
N ALA A 199 9.58 24.53 7.35
CA ALA A 199 10.46 23.78 6.47
C ALA A 199 10.23 22.25 6.64
N PRO A 200 10.19 21.46 5.56
CA PRO A 200 10.03 20.01 5.65
C PRO A 200 11.19 19.35 6.40
N ILE A 201 10.86 18.32 7.17
CA ILE A 201 11.88 17.45 7.79
C ILE A 201 12.54 16.53 6.75
N MET A 202 13.72 16.02 7.09
CA MET A 202 14.42 15.05 6.25
C MET A 202 13.80 13.65 6.38
N ALA A 203 13.57 13.01 5.23
CA ALA A 203 13.09 11.64 5.17
C ALA A 203 14.14 10.66 5.71
N PRO A 204 13.73 9.71 6.56
CA PRO A 204 14.63 8.69 7.08
C PRO A 204 14.98 7.65 6.01
N LYS A 205 16.12 6.95 6.21
CA LYS A 205 16.53 5.85 5.34
C LYS A 205 16.02 4.51 5.89
N PRO A 206 15.28 3.71 5.09
CA PRO A 206 14.81 2.41 5.52
C PRO A 206 15.95 1.38 5.50
N HIS A 207 16.12 0.64 6.60
CA HIS A 207 17.17 -0.38 6.75
C HIS A 207 17.03 -1.58 5.79
N TRP A 208 15.84 -1.81 5.23
CA TRP A 208 15.51 -2.95 4.37
C TRP A 208 15.61 -2.64 2.86
N ILE A 209 15.98 -1.40 2.50
CA ILE A 209 16.29 -1.03 1.12
C ILE A 209 17.81 -0.93 1.00
N HIS A 210 18.39 -1.83 0.21
CA HIS A 210 19.79 -1.82 -0.19
C HIS A 210 19.92 -1.41 -1.66
#